data_AF-A0A817MKS3-F1
#
_entry.id   AF-A0A817MKS3-F1
#
_cell.length_a   1.000
_cell.length_b   1.000
_cell.length_c   1.000
_cell.angle_alpha   90.00
_cell.angle_beta   90.00
_cell.angle_gamma   90.00
#
_symmetry.space_group_name_H-M   'P 1'
#
loop_
_entity.id
_entity.type
_entity.pdbx_description
1 polymer ?
#
loop_
_entity_poly.entity_id
_entity_poly.type
_entity_poly.pdbx_seq_one_letter_code
_entity_poly.pdbx_strand_id
1 'polypeptide(L)' 'MQLDIDELRLTDFVDIATSYTNIGFVYANMHLFSQSLINLEKALDILLKQLPVNHPDIEHIYFLRGHIKRAFESISYDT' A
#
# COMPACT_ATOMS: atom_id res chain seq x y z
N MET A 1 -6.50 5.60 32.08
CA MET A 1 -6.41 5.54 30.60
C MET A 1 -4.94 5.41 30.28
N GLN A 2 -4.45 4.17 30.31
CA GLN A 2 -3.07 3.84 29.96
C GLN A 2 -3.11 3.64 28.44
N LEU A 3 -2.50 4.53 27.66
CA LEU A 3 -2.23 4.24 26.25
C LEU A 3 -1.20 3.10 26.27
N ASP A 4 -1.59 1.91 25.82
CA ASP A 4 -0.73 0.75 25.80
C ASP A 4 0.37 0.95 24.74
N ILE A 5 1.60 0.63 25.10
CA ILE A 5 2.79 0.78 24.23
C ILE A 5 2.60 0.06 22.87
N ASP A 6 1.79 -0.99 22.85
CA ASP A 6 1.45 -1.75 21.65
C ASP A 6 0.63 -0.93 20.65
N GLU A 7 -0.26 -0.04 21.12
CA GLU A 7 -1.06 0.85 20.28
C GLU A 7 -0.20 1.96 19.67
N LEU A 8 0.74 2.51 20.46
CA LEU A 8 1.73 3.48 19.97
C LEU A 8 2.60 2.86 18.87
N ARG A 9 3.07 1.62 19.09
CA ARG A 9 3.90 0.90 18.13
C ARG A 9 3.13 0.52 16.87
N LEU A 10 1.86 0.14 17.01
CA LEU A 10 0.97 -0.14 15.89
C LEU A 10 0.76 1.11 15.02
N THR A 11 0.58 2.27 15.66
CA THR A 11 0.39 3.56 14.98
C THR A 11 1.59 3.91 14.08
N ASP A 12 2.82 3.75 14.59
CA ASP A 12 4.04 3.99 13.80
C ASP A 12 4.10 3.11 12.55
N PHE A 13 3.73 1.82 12.65
CA PHE A 13 3.72 0.92 11.49
C PHE A 13 2.65 1.30 10.46
N VAL A 14 1.46 1.73 10.92
CA VAL A 14 0.38 2.20 10.04
C VAL A 14 0.81 3.48 9.30
N ASP A 15 1.50 4.40 9.96
CA ASP A 15 1.99 5.64 9.35
C ASP A 15 3.08 5.37 8.29
N ILE A 16 3.99 4.42 8.56
CA ILE A 16 5.01 4.00 7.58
C ILE A 16 4.33 3.33 6.37
N ALA A 17 3.35 2.46 6.59
CA ALA A 17 2.60 1.82 5.50
C ALA A 17 1.82 2.84 4.66
N THR A 18 1.22 3.84 5.32
CA THR A 18 0.52 4.96 4.67
C THR A 18 1.49 5.78 3.81
N SER A 19 2.69 6.04 4.31
CA SER A 19 3.74 6.75 3.55
C SER A 19 4.11 6.00 2.27
N TYR A 20 4.33 4.69 2.35
CA TYR A 20 4.59 3.86 1.16
C TYR A 20 3.40 3.86 0.18
N THR A 21 2.18 3.82 0.69
CA THR A 21 0.96 3.90 -0.13
C THR A 21 0.90 5.20 -0.91
N ASN A 22 1.17 6.33 -0.25
CA ASN A 22 1.21 7.66 -0.89
C ASN A 22 2.30 7.77 -1.94
N ILE A 23 3.50 7.23 -1.68
CA ILE A 23 4.57 7.15 -2.68
C ILE A 23 4.12 6.30 -3.88
N GLY A 24 3.44 5.18 -3.63
CA GLY A 24 2.85 4.34 -4.67
C GLY A 24 1.86 5.10 -5.56
N PHE A 25 1.01 5.94 -4.97
CA PHE A 25 0.10 6.82 -5.71
C PHE A 25 0.82 7.87 -6.55
N VAL A 26 1.85 8.51 -6.01
CA VAL A 26 2.66 9.48 -6.77
C VAL A 26 3.25 8.81 -8.01
N TYR A 27 3.83 7.62 -7.87
CA TYR A 27 4.35 6.88 -9.02
C TYR A 27 3.25 6.46 -10.01
N ALA A 28 2.07 6.07 -9.53
CA ALA A 28 0.94 5.74 -10.40
C ALA A 28 0.50 6.94 -11.24
N ASN A 29 0.42 8.13 -10.63
CA ASN A 29 0.10 9.38 -11.32
C ASN A 29 1.16 9.79 -12.36
N MET A 30 2.40 9.30 -12.20
CA MET A 30 3.48 9.48 -13.18
C MET A 30 3.52 8.36 -14.23
N HIS A 31 2.54 7.45 -14.26
CA HIS A 31 2.54 6.24 -15.09
C HIS A 31 3.72 5.28 -14.85
N LEU A 32 4.41 5.43 -13.71
CA LEU A 32 5.52 4.57 -13.28
C LEU A 32 5.00 3.36 -12.50
N PHE A 33 4.19 2.53 -13.15
CA PHE A 33 3.41 1.49 -12.49
C PHE A 33 4.24 0.42 -11.77
N SER A 34 5.40 0.03 -12.31
CA SER A 34 6.31 -0.91 -11.62
C SER A 34 6.77 -0.35 -10.27
N GLN A 35 7.09 0.95 -10.21
CA GLN A 35 7.49 1.59 -8.96
C GLN A 35 6.31 1.78 -8.01
N SER A 36 5.13 2.06 -8.56
CA SER A 36 3.90 2.07 -7.77
C SER A 36 3.66 0.72 -7.06
N LEU A 37 3.75 -0.38 -7.81
CA LEU A 37 3.54 -1.73 -7.28
C LEU A 37 4.55 -2.12 -6.21
N ILE A 38 5.83 -1.77 -6.37
CA ILE A 38 6.88 -2.03 -5.37
C ILE A 38 6.58 -1.31 -4.05
N ASN A 39 6.10 -0.07 -4.10
CA ASN A 39 5.77 0.67 -2.88
C ASN A 39 4.50 0.13 -2.21
N LEU A 40 3.49 -0.27 -2.99
CA LEU A 40 2.29 -0.93 -2.44
C LEU A 40 2.63 -2.29 -1.80
N GLU A 41 3.60 -3.04 -2.33
CA GLU A 41 4.09 -4.28 -1.74
C GLU A 41 4.79 -4.03 -0.39
N LYS A 42 5.64 -3.00 -0.29
CA LYS A 42 6.24 -2.60 0.99
C LYS A 42 5.21 -2.22 2.05
N ALA A 43 4.16 -1.48 1.66
CA ALA A 43 3.06 -1.15 2.57
C ALA A 43 2.34 -2.43 3.05
N LEU A 44 2.05 -3.34 2.13
CA LEU A 44 1.39 -4.61 2.43
C LEU A 44 2.22 -5.48 3.40
N ASP A 45 3.53 -5.58 3.20
CA ASP A 45 4.44 -6.35 4.05
C ASP A 45 4.50 -5.83 5.49
N ILE A 46 4.31 -4.53 5.69
CA ILE A 46 4.26 -3.91 7.02
C ILE A 46 2.92 -4.24 7.68
N LEU A 47 1.81 -4.02 6.95
CA LEU A 47 0.47 -4.23 7.48
C LEU A 47 0.22 -5.71 7.82
N LEU A 48 0.66 -6.65 6.98
CA LEU A 48 0.49 -8.10 7.23
C LEU A 48 1.25 -8.62 8.45
N LYS A 49 2.26 -7.87 8.95
CA LYS A 49 2.97 -8.23 10.19
C LYS A 49 2.24 -7.79 11.45
N GLN A 50 1.30 -6.84 11.34
CA GLN A 50 0.66 -6.20 12.48
C GLN A 50 -0.86 -6.41 12.51
N LEU A 51 -1.48 -6.62 11.35
CA LEU A 51 -2.92 -6.64 11.17
C LEU A 51 -3.38 -7.98 10.59
N PRO A 52 -4.60 -8.42 10.93
CA PRO A 52 -5.19 -9.59 10.29
C PRO A 52 -5.46 -9.31 8.80
N VAL A 53 -5.37 -10.33 7.95
CA VAL A 53 -5.41 -10.20 6.48
C VAL A 53 -6.68 -9.53 5.93
N ASN A 54 -7.78 -9.56 6.68
CA ASN A 54 -9.06 -8.94 6.36
C ASN A 54 -9.21 -7.52 6.93
N HIS A 55 -8.12 -6.89 7.37
CA HIS A 55 -8.15 -5.52 7.84
C HIS A 55 -8.42 -4.56 6.66
N PRO A 56 -9.26 -3.51 6.85
CA PRO A 56 -9.58 -2.55 5.78
C PRO A 56 -8.36 -1.93 5.09
N ASP A 57 -7.28 -1.67 5.85
CA ASP A 57 -6.04 -1.14 5.26
C ASP A 57 -5.41 -2.12 4.27
N ILE A 58 -5.43 -3.42 4.56
CA ILE A 58 -4.91 -4.46 3.66
C ILE A 58 -5.83 -4.60 2.44
N GLU A 59 -7.14 -4.60 2.63
CA GLU A 59 -8.12 -4.61 1.54
C GLU A 59 -7.90 -3.44 0.58
N HIS A 60 -7.66 -2.24 1.12
CA HIS A 60 -7.37 -1.04 0.34
C HIS A 60 -6.10 -1.22 -0.51
N ILE A 61 -5.01 -1.77 0.04
CA ILE A 61 -3.80 -2.04 -0.75
C ILE A 61 -4.06 -3.02 -1.90
N TYR A 62 -4.83 -4.09 -1.67
CA TYR A 62 -5.19 -5.02 -2.75
C TYR A 62 -6.03 -4.36 -3.85
N PHE A 63 -6.99 -3.52 -3.46
CA PHE A 63 -7.78 -2.72 -4.40
C PHE A 63 -6.88 -1.85 -5.28
N LEU A 64 -5.96 -1.08 -4.67
CA LEU A 64 -5.03 -0.23 -5.41
C LEU A 64 -4.15 -1.02 -6.37
N ARG A 65 -3.56 -2.14 -5.92
CA ARG A 65 -2.73 -3.00 -6.77
C ARG A 65 -3.51 -3.52 -7.99
N GLY A 66 -4.77 -3.90 -7.80
CA GLY A 66 -5.64 -4.34 -8.90
C GLY A 66 -5.90 -3.23 -9.92
N HIS A 67 -6.11 -2.00 -9.46
CA HIS A 67 -6.24 -0.83 -10.35
C HIS A 67 -4.95 -0.54 -11.13
N ILE A 68 -3.81 -0.55 -10.45
CA ILE A 68 -2.50 -0.29 -11.07
C ILE A 68 -2.14 -1.35 -12.10
N LYS A 69 -2.37 -2.64 -11.82
CA LYS A 69 -2.11 -3.72 -12.78
C LYS A 69 -2.93 -3.57 -14.06
N ARG A 70 -4.23 -3.27 -13.93
CA ARG A 70 -5.09 -3.03 -15.10
C ARG A 70 -4.61 -1.85 -15.94
N ALA A 71 -4.19 -0.76 -15.30
CA ALA A 71 -3.65 0.42 -15.99
C ALA A 71 -2.29 0.12 -16.67
N PHE A 72 -1.45 -0.67 -16.03
CA PHE A 72 -0.17 -1.10 -16.60
C PHE A 72 -0.36 -1.99 -17.83
N GLU A 73 -1.29 -2.94 -17.74
CA GLU A 73 -1.64 -3.82 -18.86
C GLU A 73 -2.23 -3.02 -20.03
N SER A 74 -3.16 -2.09 -19.80
CA SER A 74 -3.77 -1.29 -20.88
C SER A 74 -2.73 -0.49 -21.66
N ILE A 75 -1.78 0.15 -20.98
CA ILE A 75 -0.73 0.94 -21.65
C ILE A 75 0.24 0.02 -22.40
N SER A 76 0.49 -1.19 -21.90
CA SER A 76 1.37 -2.15 -22.57
C SER A 76 0.78 -2.69 -23.89
N TYR A 77 -0.53 -2.60 -24.09
CA TYR A 77 -1.19 -2.94 -25.36
C TYR A 77 -1.25 -1.79 -26.36
N ASP A 78 -1.11 -0.54 -25.89
CA ASP A 78 -1.23 0.68 -26.70
C ASP A 78 0.12 1.17 -27.28
N THR A 79 1.24 0.50 -26.97
CA THR A 79 2.62 0.83 -27.42
C THR A 79 3.24 -0.29 -28.23
#